data_AF-A0A4R0ZJ93-F1
#
_entry.id   AF-A0A4R0ZJ93-F1
#
_cell.length_a   1.000
_cell.length_b   1.000
_cell.length_c   1.000
_cell.angle_alpha   90.00
_cell.angle_beta   90.00
_cell.angle_gamma   90.00
#
_symmetry.space_group_name_H-M   'P 1'
#
loop_
_entity.id
_entity.type
_entity.pdbx_description
1 polymer ?
#
loop_
_entity_poly.entity_id
_entity_poly.type
_entity_poly.pdbx_seq_one_letter_code
_entity_poly.pdbx_strand_id
1 'polypeptide(L)' 'MGFWYFLMLLIGGWLVIRAVFKKNTNGLLRIGTLVVGGLLIALGLFMFQDGSDAIVADLFNLW' A
#
# COMPACT_ATOMS: atom_id res chain seq x y z
N MET A 1 2.53 15.60 6.47
CA MET A 1 1.64 14.43 6.29
C MET A 1 2.16 13.47 5.21
N GLY A 2 2.64 13.97 4.06
CA GLY A 2 3.20 13.14 2.97
C GLY A 2 4.36 12.18 3.31
N PHE A 3 5.17 12.47 4.33
CA PHE A 3 6.25 11.57 4.78
C PHE A 3 5.73 10.18 5.17
N TRP A 4 4.60 10.11 5.86
CA TRP A 4 4.00 8.83 6.28
C TRP A 4 3.47 8.02 5.10
N TYR A 5 2.89 8.69 4.09
CA TYR A 5 2.43 8.05 2.86
C TYR A 5 3.60 7.51 2.06
N PHE A 6 4.72 8.23 2.01
CA PHE A 6 5.95 7.76 1.38
C PHE A 6 6.50 6.53 2.09
N LEU A 7 6.44 6.50 3.42
CA LEU A 7 6.83 5.34 4.21
C LEU A 7 5.94 4.12 3.91
N MET A 8 4.62 4.29 3.82
CA MET A 8 3.70 3.22 3.42
C MET A 8 4.00 2.69 2.02
N LEU A 9 4.27 3.58 1.06
CA LEU A 9 4.67 3.23 -0.30
C LEU A 9 5.95 2.41 -0.32
N LEU A 10 6.94 2.82 0.47
CA LEU A 10 8.23 2.13 0.60
C LEU A 10 8.05 0.73 1.21
N ILE A 11 7.20 0.60 2.24
CA ILE A 11 6.86 -0.67 2.90
C ILE A 11 6.11 -1.60 1.93
N GLY A 12 5.11 -1.07 1.20
CA GLY A 12 4.36 -1.82 0.19
C GLY A 12 5.27 -2.32 -0.93
N GLY A 13 6.13 -1.45 -1.45
CA GLY A 13 7.15 -1.81 -2.45
C GLY A 13 8.09 -2.91 -1.95
N TRP A 14 8.61 -2.77 -0.73
CA TRP A 14 9.47 -3.77 -0.11
C TRP A 14 8.78 -5.13 0.05
N LEU A 15 7.50 -5.14 0.46
CA LEU A 15 6.68 -6.34 0.57
C LEU A 15 6.50 -7.04 -0.78
N VAL A 16 6.20 -6.29 -1.85
CA VAL A 16 6.08 -6.83 -3.21
C VAL A 16 7.40 -7.41 -3.68
N ILE A 17 8.52 -6.68 -3.54
CA ILE A 17 9.86 -7.15 -3.93
C ILE A 17 10.19 -8.45 -3.18
N ARG A 18 9.96 -8.49 -1.86
CA ARG A 18 10.21 -9.68 -1.05
C ARG A 18 9.34 -10.86 -1.47
N ALA A 19 8.07 -10.64 -1.78
CA ALA A 19 7.16 -11.68 -2.25
C ALA A 19 7.51 -12.21 -3.65
N VAL A 20 8.06 -11.37 -4.53
CA VAL A 20 8.53 -11.76 -5.87
C VAL A 20 9.83 -12.55 -5.79
N PHE A 21 10.81 -12.11 -4.98
CA PHE A 21 12.13 -12.74 -4.90
C PHE A 21 12.17 -13.99 -3.99
N LYS A 22 11.22 -14.15 -3.06
CA LYS A 22 11.22 -15.30 -2.13
C LYS A 22 10.65 -16.56 -2.80
N LYS A 23 11.55 -17.35 -3.40
CA LYS A 23 11.28 -18.55 -4.21
C LYS A 23 10.59 -19.71 -3.48
N ASN A 24 10.67 -19.79 -2.15
CA ASN A 24 10.21 -20.94 -1.36
C ASN A 24 9.03 -20.62 -0.43
N THR A 25 8.03 -19.88 -0.93
CA THR A 25 6.85 -19.50 -0.15
C THR A 25 5.62 -20.15 -0.75
N ASN A 26 4.71 -20.69 0.08
CA ASN A 26 3.43 -21.25 -0.37
C ASN A 26 2.75 -20.29 -1.36
N GLY A 27 2.33 -20.79 -2.52
CA GLY A 27 1.78 -19.96 -3.60
C GLY A 27 0.62 -19.05 -3.15
N LEU A 28 -0.20 -19.54 -2.21
CA LEU A 28 -1.30 -18.77 -1.62
C LEU A 28 -0.80 -17.57 -0.79
N LEU A 29 0.23 -17.78 0.04
CA LEU A 29 0.88 -16.71 0.81
C LEU A 29 1.57 -15.69 -0.11
N ARG A 30 2.16 -16.15 -1.22
CA ARG A 30 2.78 -15.28 -2.22
C ARG A 30 1.75 -14.37 -2.88
N ILE A 31 0.62 -14.91 -3.33
CA ILE A 31 -0.46 -14.13 -3.92
C ILE A 31 -1.05 -13.16 -2.90
N GLY A 32 -1.33 -13.61 -1.67
CA GLY A 32 -1.82 -12.73 -0.61
C GLY A 32 -0.87 -11.57 -0.32
N THR A 33 0.44 -11.84 -0.25
CA THR A 33 1.45 -10.79 -0.02
C THR A 33 1.55 -9.83 -1.21
N LEU A 34 1.41 -10.31 -2.45
CA LEU A 34 1.40 -9.46 -3.65
C LEU A 34 0.16 -8.57 -3.70
N VAL A 35 -1.01 -9.11 -3.38
CA VAL A 35 -2.27 -8.36 -3.35
C VAL A 35 -2.21 -7.28 -2.26
N VAL A 36 -1.78 -7.63 -1.06
CA VAL A 36 -1.66 -6.68 0.07
C VAL A 36 -0.59 -5.62 -0.24
N GLY A 37 0.57 -6.02 -0.77
CA GLY A 37 1.63 -5.07 -1.14
C GLY A 37 1.20 -4.14 -2.28
N GLY A 38 0.49 -4.66 -3.28
CA GLY A 38 -0.10 -3.86 -4.35
C GLY A 38 -1.15 -2.87 -3.85
N LEU A 39 -2.02 -3.29 -2.93
CA LEU A 39 -3.00 -2.41 -2.29
C LEU A 39 -2.32 -1.27 -1.53
N LEU A 40 -1.25 -1.57 -0.76
CA LEU A 40 -0.48 -0.58 -0.02
C LEU A 40 0.19 0.44 -0.93
N ILE A 41 0.70 0.00 -2.08
CA ILE A 41 1.28 0.91 -3.08
C ILE A 41 0.19 1.79 -3.69
N ALA A 42 -0.95 1.21 -4.08
CA ALA A 42 -2.06 1.95 -4.67
C ALA A 42 -2.63 2.99 -3.69
N LEU A 43 -2.82 2.61 -2.42
CA LEU A 43 -3.26 3.52 -1.35
C LEU A 43 -2.20 4.59 -1.04
N GLY A 44 -0.92 4.23 -0.99
CA GLY A 44 0.16 5.19 -0.78
C GLY A 44 0.25 6.22 -1.91
N LEU A 45 0.08 5.79 -3.17
CA LEU A 45 0.01 6.70 -4.32
C LEU A 45 -1.24 7.59 -4.29
N PHE A 46 -2.39 7.02 -3.91
CA PHE A 46 -3.64 7.75 -3.76
C PHE A 46 -3.52 8.86 -2.70
N MET A 47 -2.94 8.58 -1.53
CA MET A 47 -2.72 9.59 -0.49
C MET A 47 -1.65 10.63 -0.83
N PHE A 48 -0.84 10.40 -1.88
CA PHE A 48 0.08 11.40 -2.40
C PHE A 48 -0.59 12.41 -3.33
N GLN A 49 -1.79 12.12 -3.81
CA GLN A 49 -2.55 13.00 -4.69
C GLN A 49 -3.16 14.16 -3.88
N ASP A 50 -3.10 15.38 -4.42
CA ASP A 50 -3.76 16.54 -3.85
C ASP A 50 -5.29 16.33 -3.79
N GLY A 51 -5.90 16.64 -2.65
CA GLY A 51 -7.33 16.44 -2.39
C GLY A 51 -7.72 15.04 -1.93
N SER A 52 -6.76 14.11 -1.81
CA SER A 52 -7.00 12.77 -1.26
C SER A 52 -7.43 12.81 0.22
N ASP A 53 -6.96 13.80 0.98
CA ASP A 53 -7.34 14.03 2.37
C ASP A 53 -8.84 14.33 2.53
N ALA A 54 -9.44 15.10 1.62
CA ALA A 54 -10.86 15.39 1.61
C ALA A 54 -11.70 14.14 1.31
N ILE A 55 -11.25 13.30 0.37
CA ILE A 55 -11.91 12.04 0.03
C ILE A 55 -11.86 11.07 1.21
N VAL A 56 -10.72 10.99 1.90
CA VAL A 56 -10.56 10.12 3.09
C VAL A 56 -11.41 10.64 4.25
N ALA A 57 -11.48 11.96 4.46
CA ALA A 57 -12.31 12.55 5.52
C ALA A 57 -13.81 12.28 5.30
N ASP A 58 -14.27 12.37 4.05
CA ASP A 58 -15.65 12.02 3.66
C ASP A 58 -15.93 10.52 3.86
N LEU A 59 -15.00 9.67 3.42
CA LEU A 59 -15.15 8.20 3.50
C LEU A 59 -15.24 7.70 4.94
N PHE A 60 -14.48 8.29 5.86
CA PHE A 60 -14.47 7.93 7.28
C PHE A 60 -15.47 8.75 8.11
N ASN A 61 -16.24 9.64 7.48
CA ASN A 61 -17.18 10.54 8.15
C ASN A 61 -16.54 11.28 9.33
N LEU A 62 -15.31 11.78 9.11
CA LEU A 62 -14.51 12.50 10.11
C LEU A 62 -14.83 14.00 10.11
N TRP A 63 -15.98 14.39 9.57
CA TRP A 63 -16.47 15.75 9.44
C TRP A 63 -17.04 16.29 10.75
#